data_AF-A0A2D6WPK5-F1
#
_entry.id   AF-A0A2D6WPK5-F1
#
_cell.length_a   1.000
_cell.length_b   1.000
_cell.length_c   1.000
_cell.angle_alpha   90.00
_cell.angle_beta   90.00
_cell.angle_gamma   90.00
#
_symmetry.space_group_name_H-M   'P 1'
#
loop_
_entity.id
_entity.type
_entity.pdbx_description
1 polymer ?
#
loop_
_entity_poly.entity_id
_entity_poly.type
_entity_poly.pdbx_seq_one_letter_code
_entity_poly.pdbx_strand_id
1 'polypeptide(L)' 'VLNEGDMVKSRVIKIDKNERRIGLSIKAANYNEEDLAKEQAAFDNLSSSGDMTSLGDLLDEATK' A
#
# COMPACT_ATOMS: atom_id res chain seq x y z
N VAL A 1 -5.41 14.35 -9.14
CA VAL A 1 -6.21 15.33 -8.35
C VAL A 1 -7.67 15.09 -8.67
N LEU A 2 -8.56 15.13 -7.68
CA LEU A 2 -10.01 14.94 -7.86
C LEU A 2 -10.71 16.31 -7.91
N ASN A 3 -11.75 16.42 -8.72
CA ASN A 3 -12.53 17.64 -8.88
C ASN A 3 -13.89 17.53 -8.15
N GLU A 4 -14.49 18.68 -7.87
CA GLU A 4 -15.84 18.74 -7.31
C GLU A 4 -16.87 18.22 -8.33
N GLY A 5 -17.71 17.28 -7.91
CA GLY A 5 -18.72 16.63 -8.77
C GLY A 5 -18.32 15.24 -9.29
N ASP A 6 -17.07 14.82 -9.09
CA ASP A 6 -16.61 13.49 -9.52
C ASP A 6 -17.28 12.37 -8.70
N MET A 7 -17.88 11.41 -9.40
CA MET A 7 -18.37 10.18 -8.76
C MET A 7 -17.20 9.24 -8.48
N VAL A 8 -16.88 9.03 -7.21
CA VAL A 8 -15.77 8.16 -6.79
C VAL A 8 -16.22 7.04 -5.87
N LYS A 9 -15.60 5.87 -6.05
CA LYS A 9 -15.77 4.72 -5.16
C LYS A 9 -14.79 4.86 -4.00
N SER A 10 -15.29 4.83 -2.76
CA SER A 10 -14.47 4.93 -1.54
C SER A 10 -14.91 3.90 -0.51
N ARG A 11 -14.02 3.58 0.44
CA ARG A 11 -14.30 2.68 1.57
C ARG A 11 -14.43 3.48 2.86
N VAL A 12 -15.39 3.09 3.70
CA VAL A 12 -15.56 3.66 5.04
C VAL A 12 -14.43 3.16 5.94
N ILE A 13 -13.67 4.08 6.52
CA ILE A 13 -12.58 3.77 7.44
C ILE A 13 -12.96 3.98 8.90
N LYS A 14 -13.87 4.93 9.18
CA LYS A 14 -14.28 5.30 10.54
C LYS A 14 -15.65 5.94 10.53
N ILE A 15 -16.44 5.66 11.56
CA ILE A 15 -17.74 6.30 11.81
C ILE A 15 -17.69 6.93 13.19
N ASP A 16 -17.77 8.26 13.26
CA ASP A 16 -17.95 8.99 14.50
C ASP A 16 -19.41 9.42 14.63
N LYS A 17 -20.13 8.80 15.58
CA LYS A 17 -21.56 9.03 15.79
C LYS A 17 -21.85 10.32 16.56
N ASN A 18 -20.91 10.79 17.37
CA ASN A 18 -21.11 11.99 18.18
C ASN A 18 -21.01 13.24 17.31
N GLU A 19 -19.96 13.30 16.48
CA GLU A 19 -19.78 14.39 15.52
C GLU A 19 -20.57 14.20 14.22
N ARG A 20 -21.18 13.02 14.02
CA ARG A 20 -21.90 12.62 12.80
C ARG A 20 -21.02 12.71 11.55
N ARG A 21 -19.74 12.34 11.69
CA ARG A 21 -18.75 12.36 10.61
C ARG A 21 -18.37 10.95 10.20
N ILE A 22 -18.17 10.77 8.89
CA ILE A 22 -17.73 9.50 8.31
C ILE A 22 -16.37 9.75 7.64
N GLY A 23 -15.36 8.99 8.04
CA GLY A 23 -14.08 8.97 7.35
C GLY A 23 -14.19 8.07 6.13
N LEU A 24 -13.92 8.62 4.95
CA LEU A 24 -13.89 7.91 3.67
C LEU A 24 -12.47 7.93 3.12
N SER A 25 -12.02 6.81 2.56
CA SER A 25 -10.71 6.73 1.91
C SER A 25 -10.86 6.13 0.51
N ILE A 26 -10.42 6.89 -0.50
CA ILE A 26 -10.36 6.45 -1.90
C ILE A 26 -9.17 5.49 -2.08
N LYS A 27 -8.05 5.75 -1.40
CA LYS A 27 -6.87 4.86 -1.43
C LYS A 27 -7.24 3.46 -0.96
N ALA A 28 -7.98 3.37 0.16
CA ALA A 28 -8.46 2.10 0.72
C ALA A 28 -9.50 1.37 -0.14
N ALA A 29 -10.14 2.05 -1.10
CA ALA A 29 -11.03 1.41 -2.07
C ALA A 29 -10.28 0.79 -3.27
N ASN A 30 -9.08 1.29 -3.57
CA ASN A 30 -8.21 0.73 -4.60
C ASN A 30 -7.29 -0.38 -4.07
N TYR A 31 -7.18 -0.57 -2.75
CA TYR A 31 -6.51 -1.73 -2.18
C TYR A 31 -7.44 -2.95 -2.29
N ASN A 32 -7.35 -3.65 -3.41
CA ASN A 32 -7.86 -5.01 -3.54
C ASN A 32 -6.96 -5.93 -2.72
N GLU A 33 -7.54 -6.82 -1.92
CA GLU A 33 -6.81 -7.83 -1.12
C GLU A 33 -5.85 -8.68 -1.98
N GLU A 34 -6.10 -8.79 -3.28
CA GLU A 34 -5.25 -9.47 -4.26
C GLU A 34 -3.87 -8.82 -4.47
N ASP A 35 -3.75 -7.49 -4.39
CA ASP A 35 -2.46 -6.82 -4.55
C ASP A 35 -1.63 -6.89 -3.26
N LEU A 36 -2.29 -6.88 -2.10
CA LEU A 36 -1.66 -7.05 -0.80
C LEU A 36 -1.07 -8.47 -0.64
N ALA A 37 -1.76 -9.49 -1.14
CA ALA A 37 -1.25 -10.86 -1.16
C ALA A 37 -0.03 -11.03 -2.10
N LYS A 38 0.00 -10.31 -3.23
CA LYS A 38 1.15 -10.33 -4.15
C LYS A 38 2.36 -9.62 -3.57
N GLU A 39 2.18 -8.48 -2.92
CA GLU A 39 3.27 -7.79 -2.22
C GLU A 39 3.81 -8.62 -1.06
N GLN A 40 2.93 -9.23 -0.25
CA GLN A 40 3.33 -10.11 0.85
C GLN A 40 4.12 -11.33 0.33
N ALA A 41 3.65 -11.98 -0.73
CA ALA A 41 4.34 -13.13 -1.34
C ALA A 41 5.66 -12.75 -2.00
N ALA A 42 5.77 -11.56 -2.60
CA ALA A 42 7.03 -11.06 -3.15
C ALA A 42 8.04 -10.78 -2.03
N PHE A 43 7.59 -10.21 -0.92
CA PHE A 43 8.42 -9.94 0.25
C PHE A 43 8.87 -11.23 0.97
N ASP A 44 8.00 -12.24 1.08
CA ASP A 44 8.32 -13.52 1.70
C ASP A 44 9.31 -14.35 0.85
N ASN A 45 9.20 -14.31 -0.48
CA ASN A 45 10.19 -14.92 -1.37
C ASN A 45 11.56 -14.23 -1.29
N LEU A 46 11.57 -12.90 -1.13
CA LEU A 46 12.79 -12.12 -1.00
C LEU A 46 13.46 -12.30 0.37
N SER A 47 12.70 -12.51 1.44
CA SER A 47 13.25 -12.73 2.80
C SER A 47 13.77 -14.16 3.03
N SER A 48 13.31 -15.14 2.24
CA SER A 48 13.69 -16.55 2.39
C SER A 48 14.95 -16.92 1.59
N SER A 49 15.34 -16.11 0.61
CA SER A 49 16.62 -16.24 -0.08
C SER A 49 17.62 -15.33 0.64
N GLY A 50 18.79 -15.83 1.00
CA GLY A 50 19.84 -15.12 1.75
C GLY A 50 20.48 -13.93 1.01
N ASP A 51 19.73 -13.23 0.16
CA ASP A 51 20.15 -12.16 -0.74
C ASP A 51 20.18 -10.78 -0.07
N MET A 52 19.75 -10.64 1.18
CA MET A 52 19.80 -9.35 1.90
C MET A 52 21.22 -8.87 2.18
N THR A 53 22.22 -9.76 2.15
CA THR A 53 23.64 -9.39 2.23
C THR A 53 24.22 -9.00 0.86
N SER A 54 23.70 -9.56 -0.23
CA SER A 54 24.12 -9.32 -1.62
C SER A 54 23.60 -7.99 -2.18
N LEU A 55 22.39 -7.57 -1.78
CA LEU A 55 21.83 -6.27 -2.18
C LEU A 55 22.63 -5.08 -1.60
N GLY A 56 23.29 -5.26 -0.46
CA GLY A 56 24.18 -4.25 0.12
C GLY A 56 25.42 -4.02 -0.76
N ASP A 57 26.07 -5.10 -1.20
CA ASP A 57 27.24 -5.05 -2.08
C ASP A 57 26.91 -4.48 -3.47
N LEU A 58 25.77 -4.85 -4.06
CA LEU A 58 25.35 -4.34 -5.37
C LEU A 58 24.97 -2.85 -5.35
N LEU A 59 24.42 -2.36 -4.23
CA LEU A 59 24.08 -0.94 -4.07
C LEU A 59 25.33 -0.09 -3.81
N ASP A 60 26.31 -0.62 -3.07
CA ASP A 60 27.60 0.04 -2.83
C ASP A 60 28.44 0.10 -4.13
N GLU A 61 28.34 -0.92 -5.00
CA GLU A 61 28.96 -0.92 -6.33
C GLU A 61 28.30 0.06 -7.30
N ALA A 62 26.98 0.24 -7.25
CA ALA A 62 26.25 1.17 -8.11
C ALA A 62 26.34 2.65 -7.67
N THR A 63 26.71 2.90 -6.42
CA THR A 63 26.86 4.26 -5.86
C THR A 63 28.31 4.78 -5.88
N LYS A 64 29.23 3.98 -6.42
CA LYS A 64 30.63 4.34 -6.68
C LYS A 64 30.85 4.74 -8.13
#